data_AF-A0A7C5I7U3-F1
#
_entry.id   AF-A0A7C5I7U3-F1
#
_cell.length_a   1.000
_cell.length_b   1.000
_cell.length_c   1.000
_cell.angle_alpha   90.00
_cell.angle_beta   90.00
_cell.angle_gamma   90.00
#
_symmetry.space_group_name_H-M   'P 1'
#
loop_
_entity.id
_entity.type
_entity.pdbx_description
1 polymer ?
#
loop_
_entity_poly.entity_id
_entity_poly.type
_entity_poly.pdbx_seq_one_letter_code
_entity_poly.pdbx_strand_id
1 'polypeptide(L)'
;MATNLQEIATYLREEDLRFKEDQNKNAIFTGFRTEAYRDRDGDPSLPIMIRLDEDGEFVHFIAPRCYEYKEGPHKGAVLEACLLVNYMTKMVQFEYDPADGEVRAVIELPLEDAHLTKKQFLRCLRGLVGVVDHYHDVIQTAIDTGKVIREDPSEVLREFMEFMRRRRARSGGAASLDLDE
;
A
#
# COMPACT_ATOMS: atom_id res chain seq x y z
N MET A 1 5.34 1.43 -25.46
CA MET A 1 4.62 2.71 -25.54
C MET A 1 4.11 2.94 -24.12
N ALA A 2 4.24 4.15 -23.56
CA ALA A 2 3.85 4.41 -22.17
C ALA A 2 2.33 4.36 -21.98
N THR A 3 1.87 4.02 -20.77
CA THR A 3 0.44 4.01 -20.43
C THR A 3 -0.10 5.44 -20.36
N ASN A 4 -1.37 5.64 -20.67
CA ASN A 4 -2.03 6.95 -20.63
C ASN A 4 -3.39 6.90 -19.94
N LEU A 5 -3.93 8.08 -19.60
CA LEU A 5 -5.22 8.19 -18.91
C LEU A 5 -6.39 7.62 -19.73
N GLN A 6 -6.32 7.69 -21.07
CA GLN A 6 -7.37 7.16 -21.95
C GLN A 6 -7.51 5.64 -21.81
N GLU A 7 -6.38 4.92 -21.68
CA GLU A 7 -6.35 3.48 -21.43
C GLU A 7 -6.96 3.13 -20.07
N ILE A 8 -6.55 3.83 -19.01
CA ILE A 8 -7.08 3.64 -17.65
C ILE A 8 -8.59 3.90 -17.61
N ALA A 9 -9.03 5.00 -18.23
CA ALA A 9 -10.44 5.34 -18.34
C ALA A 9 -11.23 4.26 -19.09
N THR A 10 -10.63 3.63 -20.12
CA THR A 10 -11.24 2.51 -20.83
C THR A 10 -11.42 1.31 -19.92
N TYR A 11 -10.41 0.94 -19.12
CA TYR A 11 -10.53 -0.15 -18.15
C TYR A 11 -11.63 0.10 -17.11
N LEU A 12 -11.76 1.34 -16.62
CA LEU A 12 -12.81 1.71 -15.68
C LEU A 12 -14.22 1.64 -16.31
N ARG A 13 -14.39 2.12 -17.55
CA ARG A 13 -15.68 2.04 -18.27
C ARG A 13 -16.10 0.59 -18.52
N GLU A 14 -15.16 -0.28 -18.90
CA GLU A 14 -15.44 -1.70 -19.13
C GLU A 14 -15.88 -2.44 -17.86
N GLU A 15 -15.53 -1.93 -16.68
CA GLU A 15 -15.95 -2.47 -15.38
C GLU A 15 -17.14 -1.72 -14.77
N ASP A 16 -17.78 -0.80 -15.53
CA ASP A 16 -18.90 0.03 -15.10
C ASP A 16 -18.61 0.87 -13.83
N LEU A 17 -17.36 1.31 -13.69
CA LEU A 17 -16.92 2.14 -12.56
C LEU A 17 -17.07 3.62 -12.87
N ARG A 18 -17.56 4.38 -11.90
CA ARG A 18 -17.63 5.85 -11.98
C ARG A 18 -16.25 6.45 -11.71
N PHE A 19 -15.88 7.44 -12.52
CA PHE A 19 -14.62 8.15 -12.35
C PHE A 19 -14.70 9.59 -12.87
N LYS A 20 -13.69 10.37 -12.51
CA LYS A 20 -13.44 11.73 -13.00
C LYS A 20 -11.98 11.84 -13.43
N GLU A 21 -11.74 12.33 -14.63
CA GLU A 21 -10.40 12.64 -15.13
C GLU A 21 -9.98 14.06 -14.72
N ASP A 22 -8.69 14.24 -14.39
CA ASP A 22 -8.04 15.53 -14.19
C ASP A 22 -6.73 15.56 -14.98
N GLN A 23 -6.81 16.10 -16.19
CA GLN A 23 -5.69 16.19 -17.12
C GLN A 23 -4.54 17.07 -16.58
N ASN A 24 -4.85 18.06 -15.73
CA ASN A 24 -3.81 18.93 -15.16
C ASN A 24 -2.96 18.21 -14.11
N LYS A 25 -3.56 17.24 -13.41
CA LYS A 25 -2.87 16.42 -12.40
C LYS A 25 -2.36 15.09 -12.94
N ASN A 26 -2.54 14.84 -14.25
CA ASN A 26 -2.31 13.56 -14.90
C ASN A 26 -2.92 12.39 -14.11
N ALA A 27 -4.19 12.54 -13.69
CA ALA A 27 -4.82 11.64 -12.73
C ALA A 27 -6.29 11.32 -13.04
N ILE A 28 -6.74 10.17 -12.53
CA ILE A 28 -8.13 9.75 -12.50
C ILE A 28 -8.56 9.49 -11.06
N PHE A 29 -9.74 10.01 -10.69
CA PHE A 29 -10.36 9.80 -9.40
C PHE A 29 -11.53 8.83 -9.52
N THR A 30 -11.59 7.83 -8.65
CA THR A 30 -12.69 6.87 -8.53
C THR A 30 -12.94 6.56 -7.05
N GLY A 31 -13.90 5.69 -6.75
CA GLY A 31 -14.20 5.30 -5.38
C GLY A 31 -14.87 3.95 -5.32
N PHE A 32 -14.62 3.21 -4.25
CA PHE A 32 -15.17 1.88 -4.03
C PHE A 32 -15.94 1.82 -2.73
N ARG A 33 -16.94 0.95 -2.67
CA ARG A 33 -17.61 0.62 -1.41
C ARG A 33 -16.78 -0.39 -0.64
N THR A 34 -16.70 -0.22 0.67
CA THR A 34 -15.97 -1.08 1.60
C THR A 34 -16.92 -1.79 2.56
N GLU A 35 -16.49 -2.90 3.15
CA GLU A 35 -17.25 -3.66 4.13
C GLU A 35 -16.95 -3.19 5.56
N ALA A 36 -15.67 -3.11 5.92
CA ALA A 36 -15.17 -2.76 7.24
C ALA A 36 -14.68 -1.31 7.31
N TYR A 37 -13.86 -0.86 6.35
CA TYR A 37 -13.32 0.49 6.31
C TYR A 37 -14.44 1.53 6.29
N ARG A 38 -14.26 2.58 7.08
CA ARG A 38 -15.07 3.80 7.08
C ARG A 38 -14.16 4.99 6.89
N ASP A 39 -14.56 5.92 6.03
CA ASP A 39 -13.86 7.19 5.90
C ASP A 39 -14.11 8.09 7.13
N ARG A 40 -13.58 9.32 7.07
CA ARG A 40 -13.71 10.30 8.15
C ARG A 40 -15.16 10.66 8.48
N ASP A 41 -16.05 10.64 7.49
CA ASP A 41 -17.46 10.99 7.66
C ASP A 41 -18.30 9.76 8.08
N GLY A 42 -17.67 8.59 8.18
CA GLY A 42 -18.31 7.33 8.54
C GLY A 42 -18.92 6.60 7.35
N ASP A 43 -18.64 7.05 6.12
CA ASP A 43 -19.15 6.43 4.91
C ASP A 43 -18.32 5.18 4.56
N PRO A 44 -18.97 4.08 4.13
CA PRO A 44 -18.27 2.86 3.72
C PRO A 44 -17.73 3.01 2.29
N SER A 45 -16.90 4.03 2.06
CA SER A 45 -16.29 4.28 0.76
C SER A 45 -14.83 4.64 0.87
N LEU A 46 -14.02 4.07 -0.04
CA LEU A 46 -12.61 4.39 -0.19
C LEU A 46 -12.38 5.17 -1.49
N PRO A 47 -12.06 6.47 -1.42
CA PRO A 47 -11.66 7.24 -2.60
C PRO A 47 -10.28 6.78 -3.09
N ILE A 48 -10.10 6.69 -4.41
CA ILE A 48 -8.85 6.29 -5.04
C ILE A 48 -8.48 7.29 -6.13
N MET A 49 -7.22 7.72 -6.10
CA MET A 49 -6.56 8.49 -7.14
C MET A 49 -5.56 7.59 -7.87
N ILE A 50 -5.69 7.50 -9.18
CA ILE A 50 -4.75 6.83 -10.06
C ILE A 50 -3.96 7.92 -10.78
N ARG A 51 -2.65 8.01 -10.56
CA ARG A 51 -1.77 9.04 -11.14
C ARG A 51 -0.73 8.38 -12.03
N LEU A 52 -0.46 9.02 -13.17
CA LEU A 52 0.65 8.66 -14.04
C LEU A 52 1.77 9.67 -13.88
N ASP A 53 2.97 9.18 -13.64
CA ASP A 53 4.22 9.95 -13.59
C ASP A 53 5.17 9.43 -14.67
N GLU A 54 6.29 10.12 -14.89
CA GLU A 54 7.34 9.73 -15.85
C GLU A 54 6.76 9.44 -17.25
N ASP A 55 5.93 10.36 -17.75
CA ASP A 55 5.24 10.25 -19.05
C ASP A 55 4.44 8.94 -19.24
N GLY A 56 4.01 8.31 -18.14
CA GLY A 56 3.24 7.07 -18.15
C GLY A 56 4.09 5.80 -17.97
N GLU A 57 5.38 5.94 -17.70
CA GLU A 57 6.29 4.83 -17.34
C GLU A 57 6.19 4.46 -15.86
N PHE A 58 5.48 5.25 -15.06
CA PHE A 58 5.22 4.97 -13.65
C PHE A 58 3.74 5.23 -13.29
N VAL A 59 3.10 4.29 -12.61
CA VAL A 59 1.71 4.43 -12.17
C VAL A 59 1.56 4.29 -10.65
N HIS A 60 0.82 5.21 -10.05
CA HIS A 60 0.43 5.17 -8.65
C HIS A 60 -1.07 4.90 -8.51
N PHE A 61 -1.43 4.01 -7.59
CA PHE A 61 -2.79 3.86 -7.07
C PHE A 61 -2.78 4.30 -5.61
N ILE A 62 -3.46 5.39 -5.31
CA ILE A 62 -3.38 6.06 -4.02
C ILE A 62 -4.78 6.13 -3.43
N ALA A 63 -4.97 5.62 -2.22
CA ALA A 63 -6.08 5.98 -1.37
C ALA A 63 -5.58 7.06 -0.40
N PRO A 64 -5.84 8.35 -0.69
CA PRO A 64 -5.34 9.44 0.11
C PRO A 64 -6.12 9.52 1.42
N ARG A 65 -5.46 9.98 2.49
CA ARG A 65 -6.09 10.26 3.78
C ARG A 65 -6.99 9.12 4.29
N CYS A 66 -6.55 7.87 4.12
CA CYS A 66 -7.25 6.71 4.68
C CYS A 66 -7.46 6.87 6.19
N TYR A 67 -6.42 7.36 6.88
CA TYR A 67 -6.43 7.68 8.30
C TYR A 67 -5.68 8.99 8.56
N GLU A 68 -5.82 9.54 9.76
CA GLU A 68 -5.12 10.75 10.20
C GLU A 68 -4.76 10.61 11.69
N TYR A 69 -3.46 10.70 12.00
CA TYR A 69 -2.96 10.64 13.38
C TYR A 69 -1.69 11.48 13.53
N LYS A 70 -1.85 12.79 13.70
CA LYS A 70 -0.71 13.71 13.83
C LYS A 70 -0.05 13.62 15.21
N GLU A 71 -0.85 13.87 16.24
CA GLU A 71 -0.42 13.96 17.64
C GLU A 71 -1.32 13.09 18.51
N GLY A 72 -0.74 12.43 19.50
CA GLY A 72 -1.47 11.63 20.46
C GLY A 72 -0.62 10.53 21.11
N PRO A 73 -1.10 9.96 22.22
CA PRO A 73 -0.35 8.97 23.00
C PRO A 73 -0.10 7.66 22.24
N HIS A 74 -0.81 7.40 21.14
CA HIS A 74 -0.79 6.12 20.42
C HIS A 74 0.02 6.17 19.11
N LYS A 75 0.72 7.27 18.83
CA LYS A 75 1.47 7.45 17.57
C LYS A 75 2.41 6.28 17.26
N GLY A 76 3.12 5.78 18.27
CA GLY A 76 4.00 4.61 18.11
C GLY A 76 3.24 3.35 17.67
N ALA A 77 2.06 3.09 18.25
CA ALA A 77 1.23 1.94 17.90
C ALA A 77 0.64 2.07 16.50
N VAL A 78 0.21 3.28 16.09
CA VAL A 78 -0.32 3.53 14.74
C VAL A 78 0.76 3.29 13.69
N LEU A 79 1.96 3.81 13.90
CA LEU A 79 3.09 3.59 12.99
C LEU A 79 3.50 2.11 12.95
N GLU A 80 3.52 1.42 14.10
CA GLU A 80 3.79 -0.01 14.16
C GLU A 80 2.73 -0.82 13.40
N ALA A 81 1.44 -0.48 13.54
CA ALA A 81 0.36 -1.12 12.79
C ALA A 81 0.54 -0.95 11.28
N CYS A 82 0.87 0.27 10.80
CA CYS A 82 1.16 0.51 9.39
C CYS A 82 2.32 -0.35 8.89
N LEU A 83 3.43 -0.39 9.64
CA LEU A 83 4.60 -1.21 9.29
C LEU A 83 4.29 -2.71 9.29
N LEU A 84 3.46 -3.17 10.23
CA LEU A 84 3.02 -4.56 10.27
C LEU A 84 2.20 -4.89 9.02
N VAL A 85 1.25 -4.06 8.63
CA VAL A 85 0.45 -4.30 7.43
C VAL A 85 1.32 -4.26 6.16
N ASN A 86 2.29 -3.36 6.09
CA ASN A 86 3.27 -3.32 5.00
C ASN A 86 4.07 -4.62 4.92
N TYR A 87 4.42 -5.21 6.06
CA TYR A 87 5.10 -6.51 6.11
C TYR A 87 4.18 -7.68 5.70
N MET A 88 2.91 -7.64 6.08
CA MET A 88 1.95 -8.72 5.79
C MET A 88 1.43 -8.70 4.34
N THR A 89 1.54 -7.57 3.66
CA THR A 89 1.02 -7.38 2.30
C THR A 89 2.14 -7.30 1.27
N LYS A 90 1.80 -7.57 0.01
CA LYS A 90 2.81 -7.72 -1.06
C LYS A 90 3.10 -6.44 -1.85
N MET A 91 2.13 -5.54 -1.95
CA MET A 91 2.16 -4.42 -2.91
C MET A 91 1.66 -3.11 -2.31
N VAL A 92 0.87 -3.16 -1.24
CA VAL A 92 0.26 -1.98 -0.65
C VAL A 92 1.17 -1.47 0.45
N GLN A 93 1.48 -0.19 0.40
CA GLN A 93 2.26 0.51 1.40
C GLN A 93 1.36 1.53 2.09
N PHE A 94 1.35 1.49 3.42
CA PHE A 94 0.86 2.56 4.25
C PHE A 94 1.99 3.55 4.51
N GLU A 95 1.81 4.78 4.06
CA GLU A 95 2.75 5.88 4.19
C GLU A 95 2.20 6.90 5.17
N TYR A 96 3.08 7.46 6.00
CA TYR A 96 2.75 8.49 6.98
C TYR A 96 3.39 9.82 6.60
N ASP A 97 2.59 10.87 6.48
CA ASP A 97 3.09 12.24 6.33
C ASP A 97 3.26 12.89 7.71
N PRO A 98 4.49 13.18 8.15
CA PRO A 98 4.71 13.82 9.45
C PRO A 98 4.26 15.29 9.51
N ALA A 99 4.03 15.95 8.37
CA ALA A 99 3.65 17.36 8.34
C ALA A 99 2.21 17.57 8.84
N ASP A 100 1.28 16.68 8.48
CA ASP A 100 -0.13 16.78 8.83
C ASP A 100 -0.70 15.53 9.52
N GLY A 101 0.06 14.44 9.60
CA GLY A 101 -0.36 13.20 10.23
C GLY A 101 -1.20 12.30 9.34
N GLU A 102 -1.31 12.59 8.04
CA GLU A 102 -1.99 11.73 7.08
C GLU A 102 -1.36 10.33 7.05
N VAL A 103 -2.21 9.31 7.01
CA VAL A 103 -1.84 7.98 6.53
C VAL A 103 -2.57 7.70 5.23
N ARG A 104 -1.81 7.37 4.18
CA ARG A 104 -2.33 6.96 2.87
C ARG A 104 -1.93 5.55 2.54
N ALA A 105 -2.73 4.87 1.72
CA ALA A 105 -2.36 3.57 1.16
C ALA A 105 -1.99 3.73 -0.31
N VAL A 106 -0.85 3.18 -0.72
CA VAL A 106 -0.27 3.38 -2.06
C VAL A 106 0.14 2.04 -2.65
N ILE A 107 -0.05 1.88 -3.95
CA ILE A 107 0.66 0.92 -4.79
C ILE A 107 1.43 1.72 -5.83
N GLU A 108 2.72 1.44 -5.94
CA GLU A 108 3.62 2.03 -6.93
C GLU A 108 4.10 0.94 -7.89
N LEU A 109 3.97 1.19 -9.19
CA LEU A 109 4.33 0.22 -10.21
C LEU A 109 5.13 0.91 -11.34
N PRO A 110 6.45 0.64 -11.43
CA PRO A 110 7.21 0.99 -12.62
C PRO A 110 6.76 0.08 -13.77
N LEU A 111 6.51 0.71 -14.91
CA LEU A 111 6.12 0.08 -16.16
C LEU A 111 7.28 0.08 -17.15
N GLU A 112 8.08 1.14 -17.21
CA GLU A 112 9.23 1.27 -18.11
C GLU A 112 8.83 1.01 -19.57
N ASP A 113 9.33 -0.07 -20.19
CA ASP A 113 8.98 -0.49 -21.55
C ASP A 113 7.68 -1.32 -21.64
N ALA A 114 7.07 -1.65 -20.50
CA ALA A 114 5.84 -2.41 -20.43
C ALA A 114 4.58 -1.52 -20.48
N HIS A 115 3.49 -2.12 -20.95
CA HIS A 115 2.17 -1.52 -20.87
C HIS A 115 1.43 -2.00 -19.61
N LEU A 116 0.70 -1.10 -18.94
CA LEU A 116 -0.21 -1.50 -17.88
C LEU A 116 -1.37 -2.29 -18.47
N THR A 117 -1.35 -3.61 -18.32
CA THR A 117 -2.46 -4.45 -18.77
C THR A 117 -3.70 -4.26 -17.90
N LYS A 118 -4.90 -4.46 -18.45
CA LYS A 118 -6.15 -4.48 -17.67
C LYS A 118 -6.08 -5.40 -16.45
N LYS A 119 -5.41 -6.56 -16.57
CA LYS A 119 -5.26 -7.51 -15.47
C LYS A 119 -4.40 -6.94 -14.33
N GLN A 120 -3.29 -6.28 -14.65
CA GLN A 120 -2.45 -5.59 -13.65
C GLN A 120 -3.23 -4.44 -13.02
N PHE A 121 -3.89 -3.61 -13.84
CA PHE A 121 -4.74 -2.51 -13.38
C PHE A 121 -5.78 -2.97 -12.35
N LEU A 122 -6.58 -3.99 -12.67
CA LEU A 122 -7.61 -4.51 -11.76
C LEU A 122 -7.00 -5.18 -10.53
N ARG A 123 -5.84 -5.82 -10.66
CA ARG A 123 -5.12 -6.42 -9.54
C ARG A 123 -4.65 -5.38 -8.53
N CYS A 124 -4.13 -4.25 -9.00
CA CYS A 124 -3.73 -3.12 -8.16
C CYS A 124 -4.96 -2.46 -7.54
N LEU A 125 -5.97 -2.12 -8.36
CA LEU A 125 -7.16 -1.41 -7.89
C LEU A 125 -7.92 -2.20 -6.80
N ARG A 126 -8.27 -3.45 -7.07
CA ARG A 126 -8.98 -4.32 -6.10
C ARG A 126 -8.07 -4.72 -4.93
N GLY A 127 -6.76 -4.84 -5.19
CA GLY A 127 -5.77 -5.14 -4.15
C GLY A 127 -5.65 -4.03 -3.12
N LEU A 128 -5.63 -2.77 -3.56
CA LEU A 128 -5.60 -1.60 -2.68
C LEU A 128 -6.84 -1.57 -1.78
N VAL A 129 -8.04 -1.65 -2.38
CA VAL A 129 -9.30 -1.67 -1.63
C VAL A 129 -9.33 -2.83 -0.65
N GLY A 130 -9.03 -4.04 -1.11
CA GLY A 130 -9.10 -5.24 -0.28
C GLY A 130 -8.12 -5.20 0.90
N VAL A 131 -6.92 -4.65 0.74
CA VAL A 131 -5.96 -4.51 1.85
C VAL A 131 -6.43 -3.47 2.86
N VAL A 132 -6.87 -2.29 2.39
CA VAL A 132 -7.35 -1.23 3.30
C VAL A 132 -8.55 -1.72 4.10
N ASP A 133 -9.49 -2.42 3.44
CA ASP A 133 -10.69 -2.94 4.06
C ASP A 133 -10.38 -4.08 5.04
N HIS A 134 -9.55 -5.04 4.64
CA HIS A 134 -9.20 -6.20 5.47
C HIS A 134 -8.40 -5.83 6.73
N TYR A 135 -7.47 -4.89 6.62
CA TYR A 135 -6.62 -4.46 7.74
C TYR A 135 -7.15 -3.22 8.46
N HIS A 136 -8.38 -2.78 8.16
CA HIS A 136 -8.98 -1.62 8.81
C HIS A 136 -8.93 -1.72 10.33
N ASP A 137 -9.37 -2.85 10.88
CA ASP A 137 -9.43 -3.06 12.33
C ASP A 137 -8.05 -3.03 12.99
N VAL A 138 -6.99 -3.43 12.30
CA VAL A 138 -5.62 -3.41 12.83
C VAL A 138 -5.16 -1.97 13.05
N ILE A 139 -5.37 -1.10 12.06
CA ILE A 139 -4.96 0.30 12.12
C ILE A 139 -5.90 1.09 13.03
N GLN A 140 -7.22 0.89 12.91
CA GLN A 140 -8.23 1.58 13.70
C GLN A 140 -8.09 1.24 15.20
N THR A 141 -7.84 -0.02 15.56
CA THR A 141 -7.59 -0.41 16.96
C THR A 141 -6.34 0.26 17.53
N ALA A 142 -5.29 0.42 16.72
CA ALA A 142 -4.08 1.11 17.15
C ALA A 142 -4.34 2.60 17.39
N ILE A 143 -5.16 3.24 16.53
CA ILE A 143 -5.60 4.63 16.69
C ILE A 143 -6.42 4.78 17.99
N ASP A 144 -7.38 3.90 18.23
CA ASP A 144 -8.36 4.04 19.31
C ASP A 144 -7.81 3.62 20.68
N THR A 145 -6.91 2.64 20.72
CA THR A 145 -6.49 1.97 21.97
C THR A 145 -4.99 1.92 22.21
N GLY A 146 -4.18 2.24 21.21
CA GLY A 146 -2.73 2.08 21.27
C GLY A 146 -2.24 0.63 21.26
N LYS A 147 -3.10 -0.33 20.88
CA LYS A 147 -2.74 -1.76 20.78
C LYS A 147 -2.63 -2.17 19.31
N VAL A 148 -1.60 -2.95 18.99
CA VAL A 148 -1.39 -3.53 17.66
C VAL A 148 -1.82 -4.99 17.69
N ILE A 149 -2.79 -5.35 16.86
CA ILE A 149 -3.18 -6.74 16.62
C ILE A 149 -2.09 -7.37 15.76
N ARG A 150 -1.38 -8.36 16.29
CA ARG A 150 -0.31 -9.07 15.57
C ARG A 150 -0.80 -10.44 15.12
N GLU A 151 -0.71 -10.72 13.83
CA GLU A 151 -0.79 -12.08 13.30
C GLU A 151 0.60 -12.69 13.22
N ASP A 152 0.72 -14.00 13.41
CA ASP A 152 2.01 -14.71 13.38
C ASP A 152 2.53 -14.79 11.93
N PRO A 153 3.70 -14.22 11.62
CA PRO A 153 4.27 -14.28 10.28
C PRO A 153 4.53 -15.71 9.80
N SER A 154 4.23 -15.93 8.53
CA SER A 154 4.25 -17.24 7.85
C SER A 154 5.50 -18.09 8.05
N GLU A 155 5.30 -19.40 7.98
CA GLU A 155 6.28 -20.48 8.08
C GLU A 155 7.52 -20.28 7.18
N VAL A 156 7.37 -19.66 6.01
CA VAL A 156 8.43 -19.40 5.04
C VAL A 156 9.54 -18.49 5.60
N LEU A 157 9.20 -17.46 6.39
CA LEU A 157 10.22 -16.59 7.00
C LEU A 157 10.99 -17.37 8.08
N ARG A 158 10.31 -18.25 8.83
CA ARG A 158 10.97 -19.14 9.80
C ARG A 158 11.93 -20.09 9.10
N GLU A 159 11.50 -20.68 7.97
CA GLU A 159 12.35 -21.53 7.14
C GLU A 159 13.57 -20.78 6.58
N PHE A 160 13.39 -19.55 6.08
CA PHE A 160 14.49 -18.72 5.60
C PHE A 160 15.47 -18.36 6.74
N MET A 161 14.96 -17.99 7.91
CA MET A 161 15.80 -17.71 9.09
C MET A 161 16.55 -18.97 9.55
N GLU A 162 15.92 -20.13 9.54
CA GLU A 162 16.58 -21.41 9.81
C GLU A 162 17.65 -21.73 8.78
N PHE A 163 17.37 -21.52 7.49
CA PHE A 163 18.35 -21.66 6.42
C PHE A 163 19.57 -20.76 6.65
N MET A 164 19.36 -19.49 6.97
CA MET A 164 20.43 -18.54 7.27
C MET A 164 21.23 -18.92 8.53
N ARG A 165 20.56 -19.42 9.58
CA ARG A 165 21.21 -19.95 10.79
C ARG A 165 22.05 -21.18 10.48
N ARG A 166 21.53 -22.13 9.70
CA ARG A 166 22.27 -23.33 9.25
C ARG A 166 23.49 -22.95 8.41
N ARG A 167 23.36 -21.92 7.57
CA ARG A 167 24.48 -21.38 6.78
C ARG A 167 25.56 -20.77 7.68
N ARG A 168 25.20 -19.94 8.66
CA ARG A 168 26.17 -19.39 9.65
C ARG A 168 26.85 -20.47 10.48
N ALA A 169 26.13 -21.51 10.90
CA ALA A 169 26.70 -22.61 11.67
C ALA A 169 27.65 -23.50 10.84
N ARG A 170 27.41 -23.63 9.53
CA ARG A 170 28.30 -24.35 8.59
C ARG A 170 29.52 -23.52 8.20
N SER A 171 29.42 -22.20 8.20
CA SER A 171 30.50 -21.25 7.92
C SER A 171 31.33 -20.90 9.16
N GLY A 172 31.66 -21.88 10.02
CA GLY A 172 32.49 -21.68 11.22
C GLY A 172 33.94 -21.26 10.94
N GLY A 173 34.16 -20.12 10.28
CA GLY A 173 35.46 -19.52 9.99
C GLY A 173 35.42 -18.59 8.77
N ALA A 174 35.71 -17.30 9.00
CA ALA A 174 36.05 -16.26 8.03
C ALA A 174 34.95 -15.74 7.07
N ALA A 175 34.32 -14.64 7.49
CA ALA A 175 34.30 -13.39 6.70
C ALA A 175 33.91 -12.25 7.66
N SER A 176 34.91 -11.54 8.19
CA SER A 176 34.68 -10.14 8.58
C SER A 176 34.29 -9.41 7.31
N LEU A 177 33.08 -8.83 7.29
CA LEU A 177 32.84 -7.69 6.42
C LEU A 177 33.31 -6.50 7.24
N ASP A 178 34.62 -6.26 7.16
CA ASP A 178 35.20 -4.97 7.50
C ASP A 178 34.63 -4.00 6.47
N LEU A 179 33.58 -3.29 6.87
CA LEU A 179 33.18 -2.05 6.23
C LEU A 179 34.06 -0.96 6.85
N ASP A 180 35.31 -0.91 6.38
CA ASP A 180 36.12 0.28 6.54
C ASP A 180 35.70 1.31 5.47
N GLU A 181 35.29 2.46 6.00
CA GLU A 181 34.98 3.78 5.41
C GLU A 181 33.70 3.96 4.56
#